data_AF-K7M6T0-F1
#
_entry.id   AF-K7M6T0-F1
#
_cell.length_a   1.000
_cell.length_b   1.000
_cell.length_c   1.000
_cell.angle_alpha   90.00
_cell.angle_beta   90.00
_cell.angle_gamma   90.00
#
_symmetry.space_group_name_H-M   'P 1'
#
loop_
_entity.id
_entity.type
_entity.pdbx_description
1 polymer ?
#
loop_
_entity_poly.entity_id
_entity_poly.type
_entity_poly.pdbx_seq_one_letter_code
_entity_poly.pdbx_strand_id
1 'polypeptide(L)'
;MRAIFSGSRFALKFGWNTTSKGNLSLRRFRLCASAMDAAATVGRVSNGGGVVRFPLSASSALFMQKGDITKWSIDGSTDAIVNPANERMLGGGGADGAIHRAAGPQLVEACRTVPEIRPGVRCPTGEARITPGFMLPASHVIHTVGPIYSADINPAASLASAYRNTLMVAKENNIQYIAFPAISCGVYGYPYDEAATVAISTIKEFPNDFKEVHFVLFSPDIYDIWSNKVEELLKD
;
A
#
# COMPACT_ATOMS: atom_id res chain seq x y z
N MET A 1 -11.92 -12.69 45.78
CA MET A 1 -12.48 -12.73 44.41
C MET A 1 -11.28 -12.71 43.46
N ARG A 2 -10.79 -13.88 43.01
CA ARG A 2 -11.09 -14.58 41.73
C ARG A 2 -10.91 -13.65 40.51
N ALA A 3 -10.14 -13.94 39.45
CA ALA A 3 -9.25 -15.05 39.09
C ALA A 3 -8.29 -14.56 37.94
N ILE A 4 -6.98 -14.86 37.90
CA ILE A 4 -6.19 -16.01 37.34
C ILE A 4 -6.18 -16.21 35.80
N PHE A 5 -4.95 -16.46 35.28
CA PHE A 5 -4.48 -17.26 34.11
C PHE A 5 -3.96 -16.45 32.90
N SER A 6 -2.65 -16.33 32.62
CA SER A 6 -1.56 -17.27 32.24
C SER A 6 -1.50 -17.60 30.74
N GLY A 7 -0.40 -17.27 30.06
CA GLY A 7 0.51 -18.26 29.42
C GLY A 7 0.18 -18.46 27.93
N SER A 8 1.06 -18.81 26.99
CA SER A 8 2.48 -19.15 26.97
C SER A 8 2.99 -19.07 25.53
N ARG A 9 4.31 -19.03 25.39
CA ARG A 9 5.15 -18.95 24.18
C ARG A 9 4.98 -20.14 23.23
N PHE A 10 5.16 -19.91 21.93
CA PHE A 10 5.51 -20.94 20.95
C PHE A 10 6.86 -20.57 20.31
N ALA A 11 7.90 -21.36 20.59
CA ALA A 11 9.19 -21.32 19.93
C ALA A 11 9.54 -22.76 19.51
N LEU A 12 9.55 -23.02 18.21
CA LEU A 12 9.91 -24.30 17.62
C LEU A 12 11.45 -24.40 17.53
N LYS A 13 12.03 -25.26 18.37
CA LYS A 13 13.39 -25.80 18.21
C LYS A 13 13.28 -27.13 17.46
N PHE A 14 13.88 -27.22 16.27
CA PHE A 14 14.18 -28.51 15.64
C PHE A 14 15.58 -28.97 16.06
N GLY A 15 15.62 -30.10 16.76
CA GLY A 15 16.83 -30.78 17.21
C GLY A 15 17.41 -31.69 16.14
N TRP A 16 18.74 -31.75 16.09
CA TRP A 16 19.51 -32.71 15.31
C TRP A 16 19.74 -33.98 16.15
N ASN A 17 19.50 -35.15 15.56
CA ASN A 17 19.97 -36.44 16.09
C ASN A 17 20.78 -37.15 15.01
N THR A 18 22.01 -37.51 15.36
CA THR A 18 23.00 -38.21 14.53
C THR A 18 23.00 -39.71 14.84
N THR A 19 22.85 -40.57 13.83
CA THR A 19 23.38 -41.95 13.87
C THR A 19 23.67 -42.53 12.48
N SER A 20 24.95 -42.90 12.32
CA SER A 20 25.62 -43.93 11.50
C SER A 20 25.02 -44.54 10.21
N LYS A 21 25.86 -44.44 9.16
CA LYS A 21 26.27 -45.46 8.16
C LYS A 21 25.21 -46.02 7.19
N GLY A 22 25.32 -45.60 5.92
CA GLY A 22 24.80 -46.31 4.75
C GLY A 22 25.21 -45.63 3.44
N ASN A 23 26.08 -46.28 2.66
CA ASN A 23 26.55 -45.86 1.33
C ASN A 23 25.40 -45.76 0.32
N LEU A 24 25.25 -44.64 -0.40
CA LEU A 24 24.63 -44.60 -1.74
C LEU A 24 25.05 -43.33 -2.52
N SER A 25 25.99 -43.56 -3.44
CA SER A 25 26.13 -43.04 -4.81
C SER A 25 25.41 -41.74 -5.26
N LEU A 26 26.24 -40.74 -5.55
CA LEU A 26 26.25 -39.80 -6.70
C LEU A 26 24.90 -39.34 -7.31
N ARG A 27 24.56 -38.06 -7.09
CA ARG A 27 24.22 -37.10 -8.15
C ARG A 27 24.67 -35.68 -7.79
N ARG A 28 25.68 -35.18 -8.50
CA ARG A 28 26.08 -33.75 -8.52
C ARG A 28 24.97 -32.97 -9.20
N PHE A 29 24.13 -32.27 -8.43
CA PHE A 29 23.30 -31.20 -8.97
C PHE A 29 24.15 -29.95 -9.15
N ARG A 30 24.57 -29.69 -10.39
CA ARG A 30 24.97 -28.35 -10.81
C ARG A 30 23.70 -27.51 -10.85
N LEU A 31 23.53 -26.58 -9.91
CA LEU A 31 22.64 -25.45 -10.13
C LEU A 31 23.32 -24.54 -11.16
N CYS A 32 22.83 -24.58 -12.39
CA CYS A 32 22.98 -23.46 -13.30
C CYS A 32 22.16 -22.30 -12.74
N ALA A 33 22.84 -21.32 -12.12
CA ALA A 33 22.31 -19.98 -12.02
C ALA A 33 22.38 -19.35 -13.42
N SER A 34 21.38 -19.62 -14.26
CA SER A 34 21.19 -18.86 -15.49
C SER A 34 20.53 -17.54 -15.11
N ALA A 35 21.26 -16.46 -15.34
CA ALA A 35 20.80 -15.08 -15.25
C ALA A 35 19.44 -14.93 -15.97
N MET A 36 18.44 -14.45 -15.24
CA MET A 36 17.20 -13.94 -15.82
C MET A 36 17.27 -12.41 -15.76
N ASP A 37 18.09 -11.84 -16.64
CA ASP A 37 17.89 -10.46 -17.11
C ASP A 37 16.72 -10.49 -18.10
N ALA A 38 15.50 -10.36 -17.58
CA ALA A 38 14.36 -9.98 -18.38
C ALA A 38 14.13 -8.49 -18.14
N ALA A 39 14.89 -7.65 -18.86
CA ALA A 39 14.57 -6.25 -19.00
C ALA A 39 13.20 -6.13 -19.68
N ALA A 40 12.14 -6.08 -18.88
CA ALA A 40 10.81 -5.74 -19.35
C ALA A 40 10.86 -4.28 -19.79
N THR A 41 11.04 -4.05 -21.10
CA THR A 41 11.04 -2.71 -21.68
C THR A 41 9.80 -1.96 -21.19
N VAL A 42 10.03 -0.87 -20.45
CA VAL A 42 8.98 -0.03 -19.86
C VAL A 42 8.26 0.69 -21.01
N GLY A 43 7.28 0.02 -21.59
CA GLY A 43 6.43 0.52 -22.65
C GLY A 43 5.10 0.99 -22.09
N ARG A 44 4.69 2.20 -22.49
CA ARG A 44 3.35 2.73 -22.24
C ARG A 44 2.30 1.83 -22.90
N VAL A 45 1.64 0.96 -22.13
CA VAL A 45 0.46 0.23 -22.61
C VAL A 45 -0.77 1.00 -22.14
N SER A 46 -1.48 1.64 -23.08
CA SER A 46 -2.76 2.29 -22.82
C SER A 46 -3.89 1.34 -23.18
N ASN A 47 -4.68 0.93 -22.19
CA ASN A 47 -5.89 0.15 -22.43
C ASN A 47 -7.10 1.09 -22.50
N GLY A 48 -7.33 1.77 -23.63
CA GLY A 48 -8.61 2.35 -24.08
C GLY A 48 -9.45 3.26 -23.16
N GLY A 49 -9.08 3.43 -21.89
CA GLY A 49 -9.84 4.05 -20.81
C GLY A 49 -8.96 4.93 -19.91
N GLY A 50 -7.83 5.41 -20.44
CA GLY A 50 -6.96 6.36 -19.74
C GLY A 50 -6.04 5.77 -18.66
N VAL A 51 -5.96 4.44 -18.57
CA VAL A 51 -5.03 3.74 -17.68
C VAL A 51 -3.70 3.48 -18.40
N VAL A 52 -2.58 3.83 -17.77
CA VAL A 52 -1.22 3.63 -18.28
C VAL A 52 -0.46 2.68 -17.37
N ARG A 53 0.14 1.62 -17.92
CA ARG A 53 0.88 0.60 -17.18
C ARG A 53 2.40 0.81 -17.21
N PHE A 54 3.06 0.60 -16.07
CA PHE A 54 4.51 0.61 -15.87
C PHE A 54 4.94 -0.69 -15.14
N PRO A 55 5.75 -1.57 -15.74
CA PRO A 55 6.25 -2.77 -15.06
C PRO A 55 7.08 -2.40 -13.81
N LEU A 56 6.84 -3.10 -12.69
CA LEU A 56 7.72 -3.06 -11.50
C LEU A 56 8.58 -4.33 -11.41
N SER A 57 8.04 -5.47 -11.86
CA SER A 57 8.71 -6.77 -11.94
C SER A 57 8.02 -7.66 -12.98
N ALA A 58 8.40 -8.95 -13.04
CA ALA A 58 7.73 -9.94 -13.88
C ALA A 58 6.27 -10.18 -13.48
N SER A 59 5.90 -9.98 -12.21
CA SER A 59 4.56 -10.28 -11.68
C SER A 59 3.84 -9.06 -11.09
N SER A 60 4.44 -7.86 -11.15
CA SER A 60 3.90 -6.64 -10.58
C SER A 60 3.99 -5.46 -11.55
N ALA A 61 3.00 -4.58 -11.51
CA ALA A 61 3.01 -3.33 -12.26
C ALA A 61 2.35 -2.18 -11.49
N LEU A 62 2.84 -0.98 -11.77
CA LEU A 62 2.26 0.29 -11.36
C LEU A 62 1.37 0.82 -12.50
N PHE A 63 0.19 1.31 -12.15
CA PHE A 63 -0.78 1.84 -13.09
C PHE A 63 -1.13 3.28 -12.74
N MET A 64 -1.16 4.15 -13.74
CA MET A 64 -1.58 5.54 -13.63
C MET A 64 -2.96 5.70 -14.26
N GLN A 65 -3.96 6.17 -13.51
CA GLN A 65 -5.30 6.43 -14.03
C GLN A 65 -5.87 7.77 -13.53
N LYS A 66 -6.57 8.48 -14.41
CA LYS A 66 -7.43 9.61 -14.00
C LYS A 66 -8.76 9.04 -13.49
N GLY A 67 -9.25 9.47 -12.33
CA GLY A 67 -10.55 9.01 -11.85
C GLY A 67 -10.91 9.31 -10.40
N ASP A 68 -12.10 8.85 -10.02
CA ASP A 68 -12.61 8.86 -8.65
C ASP A 68 -12.26 7.53 -7.96
N ILE A 69 -11.42 7.60 -6.92
CA ILE A 69 -10.97 6.43 -6.19
C ILE A 69 -12.13 5.64 -5.54
N THR A 70 -13.26 6.29 -5.23
CA THR A 70 -14.43 5.62 -4.64
C THR A 70 -15.14 4.67 -5.62
N LYS A 71 -14.77 4.71 -6.91
CA LYS A 71 -15.30 3.84 -7.96
C LYS A 71 -14.32 2.75 -8.37
N TRP A 72 -13.09 2.76 -7.86
CA TRP A 72 -12.07 1.80 -8.23
C TRP A 72 -12.29 0.46 -7.51
N SER A 73 -12.11 -0.61 -8.26
CA SER A 73 -12.02 -1.99 -7.80
C SER A 73 -11.44 -2.83 -8.94
N ILE A 74 -10.80 -3.95 -8.62
CA ILE A 74 -10.30 -4.91 -9.60
C ILE A 74 -11.08 -6.23 -9.50
N ASP A 75 -11.14 -6.81 -8.31
CA ASP A 75 -11.78 -8.12 -8.10
C ASP A 75 -12.81 -8.14 -6.97
N GLY A 76 -12.94 -7.05 -6.20
CA GLY A 76 -13.86 -6.93 -5.08
C GLY A 76 -13.62 -7.92 -3.94
N SER A 77 -12.45 -8.57 -3.88
CA SER A 77 -12.13 -9.59 -2.87
C SER A 77 -10.74 -9.41 -2.27
N THR A 78 -9.71 -9.17 -3.08
CA THR A 78 -8.33 -8.96 -2.65
C THR A 78 -7.83 -7.56 -3.02
N ASP A 79 -8.74 -6.60 -3.13
CA ASP A 79 -8.45 -5.22 -3.48
C ASP A 79 -8.67 -4.24 -2.32
N ALA A 80 -7.88 -3.17 -2.29
CA ALA A 80 -8.03 -2.10 -1.32
C ALA A 80 -7.84 -0.73 -1.96
N ILE A 81 -8.68 0.22 -1.55
CA ILE A 81 -8.38 1.65 -1.77
C ILE A 81 -7.72 2.24 -0.54
N VAL A 82 -6.86 3.23 -0.75
CA VAL A 82 -6.18 3.94 0.32
C VAL A 82 -6.91 5.24 0.63
N ASN A 83 -7.26 5.43 1.89
CA ASN A 83 -7.84 6.67 2.39
C ASN A 83 -6.73 7.57 2.99
N PRO A 84 -6.47 8.78 2.45
CA PRO A 84 -5.58 9.76 3.05
C PRO A 84 -6.29 10.45 4.23
N ALA A 85 -6.28 9.77 5.37
CA ALA A 85 -7.02 10.13 6.57
C ALA A 85 -6.30 11.21 7.41
N ASN A 86 -7.01 11.72 8.41
CA ASN A 86 -6.44 12.45 9.54
C ASN A 86 -6.28 11.55 10.77
N GLU A 87 -5.55 12.00 11.80
CA GLU A 87 -5.20 11.17 12.97
C GLU A 87 -6.40 10.59 13.74
N ARG A 88 -7.57 11.23 13.64
CA ARG A 88 -8.81 10.74 14.28
C ARG A 88 -9.42 9.55 13.56
N MET A 89 -9.21 9.42 12.25
CA MET A 89 -9.87 8.46 11.34
C MET A 89 -11.41 8.55 11.28
N LEU A 90 -12.01 9.67 11.69
CA LEU A 90 -13.48 9.82 11.76
C LEU A 90 -14.05 10.65 10.60
N GLY A 91 -13.41 10.56 9.43
CA GLY A 91 -13.73 11.36 8.24
C GLY A 91 -13.16 12.78 8.27
N GLY A 92 -13.41 13.50 7.18
CA GLY A 92 -12.78 14.78 6.87
C GLY A 92 -13.23 15.34 5.53
N GLY A 93 -12.38 16.17 4.91
CA GLY A 93 -12.59 16.75 3.58
C GLY A 93 -11.92 15.96 2.46
N GLY A 94 -11.96 16.48 1.23
CA GLY A 94 -11.23 15.90 0.09
C GLY A 94 -11.58 14.43 -0.19
N ALA A 95 -10.55 13.64 -0.51
CA ALA A 95 -10.70 12.20 -0.77
C ALA A 95 -11.23 11.42 0.45
N ASP A 96 -10.80 11.76 1.66
CA ASP A 96 -11.29 11.14 2.91
C ASP A 96 -12.81 11.33 3.06
N GLY A 97 -13.28 12.56 2.88
CA GLY A 97 -14.72 12.85 2.87
C GLY A 97 -15.49 12.11 1.78
N ALA A 98 -14.91 11.99 0.58
CA ALA A 98 -15.53 11.25 -0.53
C ALA A 98 -15.65 9.75 -0.23
N ILE A 99 -14.58 9.14 0.28
CA ILE A 99 -14.53 7.72 0.68
C ILE A 99 -15.55 7.44 1.79
N HIS A 100 -15.60 8.27 2.84
CA HIS A 100 -16.59 8.11 3.91
C HIS A 100 -18.04 8.22 3.41
N ARG A 101 -18.34 9.15 2.50
CA ARG A 101 -19.68 9.25 1.91
C ARG A 101 -20.04 8.03 1.05
N ALA A 102 -19.09 7.53 0.27
CA ALA A 102 -19.30 6.40 -0.63
C ALA A 102 -19.41 5.05 0.11
N ALA A 103 -18.60 4.83 1.15
CA ALA A 103 -18.64 3.61 1.96
C ALA A 103 -19.87 3.53 2.88
N GLY A 104 -20.43 4.68 3.25
CA GLY A 104 -21.58 4.76 4.14
C GLY A 104 -21.24 4.88 5.63
N PRO A 105 -22.27 4.99 6.49
CA PRO A 105 -22.09 5.22 7.92
C PRO A 105 -21.35 4.08 8.65
N GLN A 106 -21.33 2.88 8.08
CA GLN A 106 -20.61 1.74 8.66
C GLN A 106 -19.09 1.95 8.67
N LEU A 107 -18.54 2.74 7.74
CA LEU A 107 -17.10 3.02 7.73
C LEU A 107 -16.68 3.79 8.98
N VAL A 108 -17.38 4.88 9.32
CA VAL A 108 -17.03 5.64 10.51
C VAL A 108 -17.25 4.82 11.79
N GLU A 109 -18.22 3.90 11.81
CA GLU A 109 -18.41 2.99 12.93
C GLU A 109 -17.25 2.00 13.08
N ALA A 110 -16.79 1.40 11.98
CA ALA A 110 -15.60 0.57 11.99
C ALA A 110 -14.33 1.36 12.39
N CYS A 111 -14.19 2.60 11.94
CA CYS A 111 -13.09 3.45 12.40
C CYS A 111 -13.15 3.73 13.91
N ARG A 112 -14.35 3.80 14.53
CA ARG A 112 -14.48 3.97 15.99
C ARG A 112 -14.01 2.76 16.78
N THR A 113 -14.02 1.56 16.21
CA THR A 113 -13.53 0.34 16.89
C THR A 113 -12.01 0.27 16.95
N VAL A 114 -11.30 1.05 16.12
CA VAL A 114 -9.85 1.21 16.20
C VAL A 114 -9.51 1.97 17.50
N PRO A 115 -8.68 1.40 18.39
CA PRO A 115 -8.36 2.02 19.66
C PRO A 115 -7.57 3.31 19.47
N GLU A 116 -7.85 4.30 20.31
CA GLU A 116 -7.00 5.48 20.41
C GLU A 116 -5.70 5.12 21.13
N ILE A 117 -4.56 5.49 20.53
CA ILE A 117 -3.22 5.28 21.10
C ILE A 117 -2.88 6.38 22.10
N ARG A 118 -3.48 7.56 21.89
CA ARG A 118 -3.54 8.71 22.80
C ARG A 118 -4.82 9.50 22.49
N PRO A 119 -5.34 10.34 23.41
CA PRO A 119 -6.61 11.03 23.23
C PRO A 119 -6.72 11.71 21.85
N GLY A 120 -7.72 11.33 21.07
CA GLY A 120 -8.00 11.88 19.73
C GLY A 120 -7.15 11.30 18.59
N VAL A 121 -6.29 10.31 18.83
CA VAL A 121 -5.40 9.73 17.80
C VAL A 121 -5.60 8.22 17.72
N ARG A 122 -6.17 7.75 16.61
CA ARG A 122 -6.32 6.32 16.25
C ARG A 122 -5.21 5.83 15.31
N CYS A 123 -4.77 6.71 14.40
CA CYS A 123 -3.68 6.45 13.47
C CYS A 123 -2.74 7.66 13.45
N PRO A 124 -1.54 7.56 14.07
CA PRO A 124 -0.54 8.60 13.99
C PRO A 124 -0.09 8.90 12.56
N THR A 125 0.42 10.10 12.34
CA THR A 125 1.13 10.45 11.11
C THR A 125 2.23 9.41 10.79
N GLY A 126 2.25 8.93 9.56
CA GLY A 126 3.16 7.90 9.08
C GLY A 126 2.64 6.47 9.23
N GLU A 127 1.52 6.23 9.92
CA GLU A 127 0.97 4.88 10.12
C GLU A 127 -0.23 4.55 9.21
N ALA A 128 -0.70 3.29 9.25
CA ALA A 128 -1.87 2.82 8.52
C ALA A 128 -2.75 1.85 9.35
N ARG A 129 -4.05 1.78 9.03
CA ARG A 129 -5.07 0.88 9.62
C ARG A 129 -6.00 0.38 8.52
N ILE A 130 -6.61 -0.79 8.67
CA ILE A 130 -7.50 -1.38 7.66
C ILE A 130 -8.92 -1.55 8.19
N THR A 131 -9.91 -1.34 7.32
CA THR A 131 -11.34 -1.63 7.56
C THR A 131 -11.96 -2.28 6.30
N PRO A 132 -13.15 -2.90 6.40
CA PRO A 132 -13.92 -3.30 5.22
C PRO A 132 -14.33 -2.10 4.34
N GLY A 133 -14.56 -2.33 3.05
CA GLY A 133 -15.00 -1.31 2.10
C GLY A 133 -16.47 -0.90 2.21
N PHE A 134 -17.30 -1.72 2.86
CA PHE A 134 -18.75 -1.50 3.02
C PHE A 134 -19.47 -1.32 1.66
N MET A 135 -20.04 -0.14 1.40
CA MET A 135 -20.72 0.15 0.12
C MET A 135 -19.77 0.51 -1.03
N LEU A 136 -18.46 0.57 -0.78
CA LEU A 136 -17.47 0.74 -1.86
C LEU A 136 -17.37 -0.52 -2.74
N PRO A 137 -17.02 -0.38 -4.02
CA PRO A 137 -16.69 -1.52 -4.87
C PRO A 137 -15.48 -2.33 -4.39
N ALA A 138 -14.44 -1.65 -3.86
CA ALA A 138 -13.26 -2.30 -3.30
C ALA A 138 -13.57 -2.99 -1.96
N SER A 139 -12.95 -4.13 -1.71
CA SER A 139 -13.25 -4.95 -0.53
C SER A 139 -12.74 -4.35 0.78
N HIS A 140 -11.66 -3.57 0.75
CA HIS A 140 -11.06 -2.94 1.92
C HIS A 140 -10.74 -1.46 1.72
N VAL A 141 -10.66 -0.73 2.84
CA VAL A 141 -10.09 0.61 2.92
C VAL A 141 -8.88 0.57 3.86
N ILE A 142 -7.72 0.98 3.37
CA ILE A 142 -6.54 1.20 4.21
C ILE A 142 -6.43 2.70 4.50
N HIS A 143 -6.68 3.09 5.74
CA HIS A 143 -6.57 4.46 6.22
C HIS A 143 -5.14 4.74 6.61
N THR A 144 -4.52 5.74 6.00
CA THR A 144 -3.17 6.17 6.35
C THR A 144 -3.11 7.67 6.53
N VAL A 145 -2.24 8.13 7.42
CA VAL A 145 -2.09 9.55 7.72
C VAL A 145 -0.75 10.03 7.19
N GLY A 146 -0.79 10.78 6.09
CA GLY A 146 0.38 11.51 5.62
C GLY A 146 0.66 12.77 6.46
N PRO A 147 1.83 13.40 6.31
CA PRO A 147 2.17 14.61 7.04
C PRO A 147 1.42 15.84 6.52
N ILE A 148 1.17 16.80 7.41
CA ILE A 148 0.90 18.19 7.03
C ILE A 148 2.24 18.82 6.65
N TYR A 149 2.42 19.17 5.36
CA TYR A 149 3.73 19.51 4.80
C TYR A 149 4.46 20.60 5.57
N SER A 150 3.76 21.68 5.91
CA SER A 150 4.35 22.84 6.61
C SER A 150 4.58 22.65 8.11
N ALA A 151 4.05 21.58 8.71
CA ALA A 151 4.06 21.37 10.16
C ALA A 151 4.86 20.14 10.60
N ASP A 152 5.18 19.24 9.67
CA ASP A 152 6.03 18.08 9.93
C ASP A 152 7.52 18.46 9.89
N ILE A 153 8.33 17.90 10.80
CA ILE A 153 9.78 18.18 10.89
C ILE A 153 10.54 17.57 9.72
N ASN A 154 10.07 16.44 9.21
CA ASN A 154 10.65 15.72 8.08
C ASN A 154 9.53 15.11 7.21
N PRO A 155 8.81 15.94 6.43
CA PRO A 155 7.64 15.51 5.68
C PRO A 155 7.97 14.40 4.66
N ALA A 156 9.20 14.33 4.13
CA ALA A 156 9.62 13.24 3.25
C ALA A 156 9.63 11.89 3.97
N ALA A 157 10.22 11.82 5.17
CA ALA A 157 10.27 10.59 5.97
C ALA A 157 8.87 10.15 6.45
N SER A 158 8.05 11.09 6.90
CA SER A 158 6.67 10.81 7.33
C SER A 158 5.80 10.32 6.18
N LEU A 159 5.90 10.93 4.99
CA LEU A 159 5.16 10.49 3.81
C LEU A 159 5.64 9.11 3.32
N ALA A 160 6.95 8.87 3.28
CA ALA A 160 7.51 7.55 2.96
C ALA A 160 7.01 6.48 3.96
N SER A 161 6.94 6.81 5.25
CA SER A 161 6.41 5.91 6.27
C SER A 161 4.93 5.58 6.05
N ALA A 162 4.11 6.58 5.68
CA ALA A 162 2.69 6.37 5.38
C ALA A 162 2.50 5.37 4.23
N TYR A 163 3.23 5.53 3.12
CA TYR A 163 3.21 4.57 2.01
C TYR A 163 3.73 3.19 2.43
N ARG A 164 4.89 3.12 3.09
CA ARG A 164 5.51 1.85 3.52
C ARG A 164 4.60 1.07 4.46
N ASN A 165 4.04 1.71 5.49
CA ASN A 165 3.13 1.08 6.44
C ASN A 165 1.80 0.67 5.77
N THR A 166 1.30 1.46 4.81
CA THR A 166 0.13 1.08 4.01
C THR A 166 0.38 -0.21 3.22
N LEU A 167 1.53 -0.31 2.55
CA LEU A 167 1.92 -1.50 1.79
C LEU A 167 2.14 -2.71 2.72
N MET A 168 2.76 -2.52 3.89
CA MET A 168 2.89 -3.60 4.87
C MET A 168 1.53 -4.10 5.37
N VAL A 169 0.61 -3.19 5.74
CA VAL A 169 -0.77 -3.56 6.13
C VAL A 169 -1.49 -4.29 5.01
N ALA A 170 -1.36 -3.85 3.77
CA ALA A 170 -1.97 -4.50 2.61
C ALA A 170 -1.45 -5.93 2.44
N LYS A 171 -0.13 -6.12 2.50
CA LYS A 171 0.53 -7.42 2.41
C LYS A 171 0.10 -8.37 3.53
N GLU A 172 0.06 -7.89 4.77
CA GLU A 172 -0.38 -8.66 5.95
C GLU A 172 -1.84 -9.13 5.84
N ASN A 173 -2.67 -8.41 5.08
CA ASN A 173 -4.08 -8.73 4.86
C ASN A 173 -4.35 -9.39 3.50
N ASN A 174 -3.32 -9.92 2.82
CA ASN A 174 -3.42 -10.61 1.52
C ASN A 174 -4.04 -9.77 0.39
N ILE A 175 -3.92 -8.45 0.47
CA ILE A 175 -4.32 -7.56 -0.63
C ILE A 175 -3.35 -7.77 -1.80
N GLN A 176 -3.90 -7.97 -3.00
CA GLN A 176 -3.14 -8.18 -4.24
C GLN A 176 -3.21 -6.96 -5.17
N TYR A 177 -4.27 -6.16 -5.05
CA TYR A 177 -4.52 -4.97 -5.85
C TYR A 177 -4.73 -3.78 -4.93
N ILE A 178 -3.98 -2.70 -5.10
CA ILE A 178 -4.09 -1.54 -4.21
C ILE A 178 -4.13 -0.24 -5.01
N ALA A 179 -5.02 0.67 -4.62
CA ALA A 179 -5.16 1.98 -5.24
C ALA A 179 -4.90 3.12 -4.26
N PHE A 180 -4.02 4.03 -4.67
CA PHE A 180 -3.64 5.23 -3.93
C PHE A 180 -4.20 6.49 -4.60
N PRO A 181 -4.73 7.46 -3.83
CA PRO A 181 -4.78 8.85 -4.26
C PRO A 181 -3.40 9.51 -4.00
N ALA A 182 -3.25 10.79 -4.37
CA ALA A 182 -2.06 11.56 -3.99
C ALA A 182 -2.13 11.97 -2.50
N ILE A 183 -1.54 11.14 -1.62
CA ILE A 183 -1.51 11.37 -0.17
C ILE A 183 -0.85 12.72 0.16
N SER A 184 -1.42 13.45 1.12
CA SER A 184 -1.01 14.79 1.57
C SER A 184 -1.08 15.93 0.53
N CYS A 185 -1.48 15.68 -0.72
CA CYS A 185 -1.47 16.68 -1.80
C CYS A 185 -2.75 17.53 -1.88
N GLY A 186 -3.70 17.31 -0.98
CA GLY A 186 -4.89 18.13 -0.83
C GLY A 186 -4.69 19.20 0.24
N VAL A 187 -5.53 19.18 1.27
CA VAL A 187 -5.52 20.13 2.40
C VAL A 187 -4.17 20.18 3.13
N TYR A 188 -3.40 19.08 3.13
CA TYR A 188 -2.10 19.01 3.80
C TYR A 188 -0.94 19.65 3.02
N GLY A 189 -1.20 20.12 1.80
CA GLY A 189 -0.34 21.06 1.08
C GLY A 189 1.02 20.52 0.62
N TYR A 190 1.19 19.21 0.50
CA TYR A 190 2.45 18.64 0.02
C TYR A 190 2.67 18.99 -1.47
N PRO A 191 3.84 19.56 -1.86
CA PRO A 191 4.16 19.84 -3.25
C PRO A 191 4.10 18.59 -4.12
N TYR A 192 3.46 18.71 -5.28
CA TYR A 192 3.12 17.56 -6.13
C TYR A 192 4.33 16.76 -6.60
N ASP A 193 5.38 17.44 -7.09
CA ASP A 193 6.58 16.77 -7.59
C ASP A 193 7.36 16.04 -6.48
N GLU A 194 7.48 16.67 -5.31
CA GLU A 194 8.14 16.09 -4.13
C GLU A 194 7.36 14.87 -3.62
N ALA A 195 6.04 15.00 -3.47
CA ALA A 195 5.18 13.90 -3.03
C ALA A 195 5.19 12.73 -4.02
N ALA A 196 5.16 13.00 -5.33
CA ALA A 196 5.25 11.97 -6.37
C ALA A 196 6.58 11.21 -6.27
N THR A 197 7.68 11.93 -6.07
CA THR A 197 9.02 11.34 -5.90
C THR A 197 9.07 10.38 -4.71
N VAL A 198 8.56 10.81 -3.55
CA VAL A 198 8.51 9.98 -2.34
C VAL A 198 7.61 8.76 -2.53
N ALA A 199 6.41 8.96 -3.08
CA ALA A 199 5.41 7.91 -3.27
C ALA A 199 5.92 6.79 -4.19
N ILE A 200 6.39 7.16 -5.38
CA ILE A 200 6.85 6.21 -6.40
C ILE A 200 8.12 5.49 -5.93
N SER A 201 9.08 6.24 -5.35
CA SER A 201 10.30 5.63 -4.81
C SER A 201 10.00 4.61 -3.71
N THR A 202 9.03 4.90 -2.83
CA THR A 202 8.63 3.95 -1.77
C THR A 202 7.95 2.71 -2.35
N ILE A 203 7.09 2.86 -3.36
CA ILE A 203 6.41 1.72 -4.02
C ILE A 203 7.43 0.79 -4.71
N LYS A 204 8.50 1.33 -5.31
CA LYS A 204 9.58 0.53 -5.94
C LYS A 204 10.24 -0.44 -4.97
N GLU A 205 10.17 -0.20 -3.67
CA GLU A 205 10.72 -1.10 -2.64
C GLU A 205 9.88 -2.38 -2.43
N PHE A 206 8.69 -2.47 -3.05
CA PHE A 206 7.76 -3.60 -2.93
C PHE A 206 7.48 -4.29 -4.28
N PRO A 207 8.49 -4.65 -5.10
CA PRO A 207 8.30 -4.99 -6.51
C PRO A 207 7.58 -6.32 -6.78
N ASN A 208 7.39 -7.18 -5.76
CA ASN A 208 6.79 -8.51 -5.93
C ASN A 208 5.64 -8.79 -4.94
N ASP A 209 5.27 -7.82 -4.11
CA ASP A 209 4.28 -8.03 -3.04
C ASP A 209 2.82 -7.87 -3.52
N PHE A 210 2.62 -7.14 -4.63
CA PHE A 210 1.30 -6.86 -5.22
C PHE A 210 1.30 -7.20 -6.70
N LYS A 211 0.15 -7.64 -7.23
CA LYS A 211 -0.04 -7.81 -8.67
C LYS A 211 -0.15 -6.45 -9.37
N GLU A 212 -0.95 -5.55 -8.78
CA GLU A 212 -1.14 -4.21 -9.33
C GLU A 212 -1.17 -3.17 -8.22
N VAL A 213 -0.38 -2.11 -8.40
CA VAL A 213 -0.46 -0.88 -7.62
C VAL A 213 -0.99 0.20 -8.55
N HIS A 214 -2.00 0.94 -8.12
CA HIS A 214 -2.65 1.98 -8.92
C HIS A 214 -2.49 3.33 -8.24
N PHE A 215 -2.21 4.37 -9.02
CA PHE A 215 -2.51 5.75 -8.65
C PHE A 215 -3.78 6.19 -9.36
N VAL A 216 -4.81 6.49 -8.56
CA VAL A 216 -6.11 7.00 -9.02
C VAL A 216 -6.20 8.47 -8.70
N LEU A 217 -5.90 9.29 -9.71
CA LEU A 217 -5.66 10.72 -9.54
C LEU A 217 -6.83 11.52 -10.10
N PHE A 218 -7.48 12.29 -9.24
CA PHE A 218 -8.69 13.05 -9.60
C PHE A 218 -8.37 14.31 -10.42
N SER A 219 -7.34 15.07 -10.04
CA SER A 219 -6.95 16.32 -10.70
C SER A 219 -6.05 16.05 -11.91
N PRO A 220 -6.31 16.71 -13.08
CA PRO A 220 -5.42 16.65 -14.23
C PRO A 220 -3.97 17.05 -13.91
N ASP A 221 -3.77 18.13 -13.14
CA ASP A 221 -2.42 18.64 -12.82
C ASP A 221 -1.60 17.62 -12.00
N ILE A 222 -2.26 16.99 -11.02
CA ILE A 222 -1.64 15.93 -10.21
C ILE A 222 -1.33 14.73 -11.09
N TYR A 223 -2.26 14.31 -11.96
CA TYR A 223 -2.01 13.19 -12.86
C TYR A 223 -0.83 13.42 -13.78
N ASP A 224 -0.74 14.60 -14.40
CA ASP A 224 0.30 14.89 -15.37
C ASP A 224 1.68 14.92 -14.69
N ILE A 225 1.78 15.52 -13.49
CA ILE A 225 3.03 15.50 -12.68
C ILE A 225 3.40 14.08 -12.25
N TRP A 226 2.46 13.30 -11.70
CA TRP A 226 2.74 11.91 -11.29
C TRP A 226 3.15 11.04 -12.48
N SER A 227 2.51 11.22 -13.64
CA SER A 227 2.83 10.45 -14.84
C SER A 227 4.22 10.78 -15.36
N ASN A 228 4.61 12.06 -15.36
CA ASN A 228 5.97 12.45 -15.72
C ASN A 228 6.99 11.90 -14.72
N LYS A 229 6.68 11.95 -13.42
CA LYS A 229 7.58 11.44 -12.38
C LYS A 229 7.76 9.93 -12.44
N VAL A 230 6.69 9.18 -12.74
CA VAL A 230 6.78 7.72 -12.86
C VAL A 230 7.60 7.32 -14.08
N GLU A 231 7.48 8.07 -15.19
CA GLU A 231 8.33 7.91 -16.36
C GLU A 231 9.79 8.24 -16.06
N GLU A 232 10.07 9.28 -15.27
CA GLU A 232 11.43 9.63 -14.84
C GLU A 232 12.05 8.53 -13.97
N LEU A 233 11.31 8.02 -12.97
CA LEU A 233 11.83 7.10 -11.96
C LEU A 233 11.82 5.62 -12.35
N LEU A 234 11.06 5.23 -13.38
CA LEU A 234 11.00 3.84 -13.86
C LEU A 234 11.65 3.64 -15.22
N LYS A 235 12.15 4.69 -15.88
CA LYS A 235 13.02 4.54 -17.04
C LYS A 235 14.46 4.29 -16.56
N ASP A 236 14.72 3.04 -16.20
CA ASP A 236 16.07 2.47 -16.00
C ASP A 236 16.21 1.17 -16.80
#